data_AF-A0A537L1Y8-F1
#
_entry.id   AF-A0A537L1Y8-F1
#
_cell.length_a   1.000
_cell.length_b   1.000
_cell.length_c   1.000
_cell.angle_alpha   90.00
_cell.angle_beta   90.00
_cell.angle_gamma   90.00
#
_symmetry.space_group_name_H-M   'P 1'
#
loop_
_entity.id
_entity.type
_entity.pdbx_description
1 polymer ?
#
loop_
_entity_poly.entity_id
_entity_poly.type
_entity_poly.pdbx_seq_one_letter_code
_entity_poly.pdbx_strand_id
1 'polypeptide(L)'
;MATTEAAFRDAYGQLVAATWSDPSLIGKLKDDPAKVLGTYGISVPGSATVRVVEMVPTGEGDFGEQWEDWQAGEKSGTYDLFIPSKPKSVGGGAAQDTNTTCTPCCTCT
;
A
#
# COMPACT_ATOMS: atom_id res chain seq x y z
N MET A 1 12.06 -12.77 6.30
CA MET A 1 12.81 -11.69 5.64
C MET A 1 12.19 -10.39 6.12
N ALA A 2 12.97 -9.45 6.64
CA ALA A 2 12.43 -8.16 7.02
C ALA A 2 11.99 -7.41 5.75
N THR A 3 10.73 -6.99 5.68
CA THR A 3 10.28 -6.11 4.61
C THR A 3 11.03 -4.79 4.76
N THR A 4 11.70 -4.31 3.72
CA THR A 4 12.38 -3.01 3.76
C THR A 4 11.37 -1.88 3.61
N GLU A 5 11.65 -0.70 4.16
CA GLU A 5 10.75 0.47 4.06
C GLU A 5 10.33 0.77 2.61
N ALA A 6 11.29 0.74 1.68
CA ALA A 6 11.02 0.97 0.26
C ALA A 6 10.10 -0.11 -0.34
N ALA A 7 10.35 -1.39 -0.04
CA ALA A 7 9.49 -2.47 -0.52
C ALA A 7 8.09 -2.40 0.10
N PHE A 8 7.99 -2.03 1.37
CA PHE A 8 6.71 -1.79 2.03
C PHE A 8 5.97 -0.62 1.41
N ARG A 9 6.66 0.50 1.14
CA ARG A 9 6.08 1.68 0.50
C ARG A 9 5.48 1.37 -0.86
N ASP A 10 6.22 0.67 -1.71
CA ASP A 10 5.75 0.31 -3.05
C ASP A 10 4.56 -0.65 -2.98
N ALA A 11 4.65 -1.69 -2.14
CA ALA A 11 3.58 -2.65 -1.94
C ALA A 11 2.31 -2.00 -1.34
N TYR A 12 2.47 -1.13 -0.33
CA TYR A 12 1.40 -0.37 0.30
C TYR A 12 0.74 0.60 -0.69
N GLY A 13 1.53 1.31 -1.51
CA GLY A 13 1.00 2.17 -2.56
C GLY A 13 0.16 1.41 -3.58
N GLN A 14 0.63 0.23 -4.01
CA GLN A 14 -0.12 -0.65 -4.92
C GLN A 14 -1.41 -1.18 -4.27
N LEU A 15 -1.35 -1.59 -3.00
CA LEU A 15 -2.51 -2.05 -2.25
C LEU A 15 -3.57 -0.95 -2.16
N VAL A 16 -3.20 0.26 -1.74
CA VAL A 16 -4.10 1.41 -1.65
C VAL A 16 -4.72 1.72 -3.01
N ALA A 17 -3.92 1.79 -4.08
CA ALA A 17 -4.45 2.00 -5.43
C ALA A 17 -5.43 0.89 -5.87
N ALA A 18 -5.15 -0.36 -5.50
CA ALA A 18 -6.04 -1.50 -5.77
C ALA A 18 -7.34 -1.38 -4.97
N THR A 19 -7.31 -0.99 -3.70
CA THR A 19 -8.53 -0.75 -2.89
C THR A 19 -9.41 0.37 -3.46
N TRP A 20 -8.80 1.39 -4.08
CA TRP A 20 -9.55 2.45 -4.76
C TRP A 20 -10.22 2.00 -6.06
N SER A 21 -9.70 0.93 -6.65
CA SER A 21 -10.21 0.35 -7.90
C SER A 21 -11.20 -0.78 -7.64
N ASP A 22 -11.01 -1.56 -6.57
CA ASP A 22 -11.89 -2.62 -6.12
C ASP A 22 -12.20 -2.47 -4.61
N PRO A 23 -13.37 -1.93 -4.23
CA PRO A 23 -13.75 -1.81 -2.82
C PRO A 23 -13.94 -3.17 -2.14
N SER A 24 -14.14 -4.26 -2.90
CA SER A 24 -14.22 -5.63 -2.36
C SER A 24 -12.89 -6.08 -1.75
N LEU A 25 -11.78 -5.46 -2.17
CA LEU A 25 -10.46 -5.77 -1.66
C LEU A 25 -10.32 -5.41 -0.18
N ILE A 26 -10.98 -4.34 0.29
CA ILE A 26 -11.02 -3.98 1.73
C ILE A 26 -11.72 -5.08 2.54
N GLY A 27 -12.80 -5.66 2.00
CA GLY A 27 -13.48 -6.80 2.64
C GLY A 27 -12.54 -8.00 2.80
N LYS A 28 -11.80 -8.35 1.74
CA LYS A 28 -10.80 -9.42 1.78
C LYS A 28 -9.65 -9.09 2.74
N LEU A 29 -9.23 -7.83 2.81
CA LEU A 29 -8.20 -7.36 3.72
C LEU A 29 -8.62 -7.51 5.19
N LYS A 30 -9.90 -7.29 5.49
CA LYS A 30 -10.46 -7.48 6.84
C LYS A 30 -10.64 -8.95 7.20
N ASP A 31 -10.94 -9.79 6.21
CA ASP A 31 -11.17 -11.22 6.39
C ASP A 31 -9.85 -12.00 6.54
N ASP A 32 -8.90 -11.79 5.64
CA ASP A 32 -7.58 -12.45 5.65
C ASP A 32 -6.47 -11.46 5.21
N PRO A 33 -6.08 -10.53 6.11
CA PRO A 33 -5.08 -9.52 5.81
C PRO A 33 -3.74 -10.14 5.45
N ALA A 34 -3.32 -11.20 6.15
CA ALA A 34 -2.04 -11.84 5.94
C ALA A 34 -1.92 -12.41 4.52
N LYS A 35 -2.99 -13.03 4.02
CA LYS A 35 -3.03 -13.57 2.67
C LYS A 35 -2.94 -12.48 1.61
N VAL A 36 -3.71 -11.40 1.77
CA VAL A 36 -3.71 -10.30 0.79
C VAL A 36 -2.37 -9.57 0.81
N LEU A 37 -1.85 -9.20 1.99
CA LEU A 37 -0.54 -8.57 2.15
C LEU A 37 0.57 -9.41 1.51
N GLY A 38 0.52 -10.74 1.70
CA GLY A 38 1.44 -11.68 1.07
C GLY A 38 1.46 -11.61 -0.46
N THR A 39 0.33 -11.29 -1.11
CA THR A 39 0.28 -11.12 -2.58
C THR A 39 1.03 -9.89 -3.07
N TYR A 40 1.19 -8.86 -2.23
CA TYR A 40 1.94 -7.64 -2.53
C TYR A 40 3.38 -7.69 -2.02
N GLY A 41 3.80 -8.82 -1.42
CA GLY A 41 5.15 -8.98 -0.86
C GLY A 41 5.31 -8.48 0.58
N ILE A 42 4.22 -8.12 1.25
CA ILE A 42 4.23 -7.76 2.67
C ILE A 42 3.99 -9.04 3.47
N SER A 43 5.03 -9.51 4.17
CA SER A 43 4.91 -10.69 5.03
C SER A 43 4.58 -10.28 6.45
N VAL A 44 3.48 -10.81 6.98
CA VAL A 44 3.13 -10.72 8.41
C VAL A 44 3.25 -12.09 9.07
N PRO A 45 3.67 -12.16 10.34
CA PRO A 45 3.64 -13.40 11.10
C PRO A 45 2.22 -13.96 11.12
N GLY A 46 2.04 -15.28 10.95
CA GLY A 46 0.69 -15.88 10.94
C GLY A 46 -0.11 -15.74 12.25
N SER A 47 0.56 -15.39 13.35
CA SER A 47 -0.06 -15.07 14.65
C SER A 47 -0.34 -13.58 14.84
N ALA A 48 -0.06 -12.75 13.84
CA ALA A 48 -0.25 -11.31 13.91
C ALA A 48 -1.72 -10.93 13.77
N THR A 49 -2.18 -9.99 14.60
CA THR A 49 -3.49 -9.37 14.43
C THR A 49 -3.34 -8.12 13.58
N VAL A 50 -3.77 -8.17 12.32
CA VAL A 50 -3.78 -6.98 11.45
C VAL A 50 -5.17 -6.34 11.48
N ARG A 51 -5.27 -5.08 11.90
CA ARG A 51 -6.50 -4.31 11.92
C ARG A 51 -6.50 -3.32 10.77
N VAL A 52 -7.47 -3.46 9.88
CA VAL A 52 -7.64 -2.54 8.75
C VAL A 52 -8.48 -1.36 9.20
N VAL A 53 -7.87 -0.17 9.24
CA VAL A 53 -8.50 1.08 9.63
C VAL A 53 -8.67 1.96 8.40
N GLU A 54 -9.91 2.12 7.93
CA GLU A 54 -10.19 3.04 6.83
C GLU A 54 -10.13 4.49 7.34
N MET A 55 -9.22 5.29 6.80
CA MET A 55 -9.07 6.70 7.18
C MET A 55 -9.52 7.62 6.04
N VAL A 56 -10.08 8.78 6.40
CA VAL A 56 -10.28 9.86 5.42
C VAL A 56 -8.98 10.64 5.35
N PRO A 57 -8.34 10.80 4.17
CA PRO A 57 -7.15 11.63 4.06
C PRO A 57 -7.53 13.08 4.41
N THR A 58 -7.29 13.48 5.65
CA THR A 58 -7.52 14.84 6.15
C THR A 58 -6.31 15.75 5.94
N GLY A 59 -5.22 15.20 5.38
CA GLY A 59 -3.91 15.85 5.32
C GLY A 59 -3.03 15.57 6.54
N GLU A 60 -3.53 14.79 7.50
CA GLU A 60 -2.82 14.29 8.67
C GLU A 60 -2.71 12.76 8.60
N GLY A 61 -1.54 12.23 8.95
CA GLY A 61 -1.17 10.81 8.79
C GLY A 61 -0.26 10.62 7.57
N ASP A 62 1.04 10.66 7.81
CA ASP A 62 2.06 10.43 6.79
C ASP A 62 2.47 8.96 6.72
N PHE A 63 2.97 8.53 5.57
CA PHE A 63 3.52 7.17 5.39
C PHE A 63 4.56 6.81 6.46
N GLY A 64 5.31 7.79 6.97
CA GLY A 64 6.28 7.59 8.05
C GLY A 64 5.63 7.05 9.32
N GLU A 65 4.48 7.59 9.72
CA GLU A 65 3.72 7.14 10.91
C GLU A 65 3.18 5.72 10.70
N GLN A 66 2.65 5.42 9.51
CA GLN A 66 2.24 4.06 9.13
C GLN A 66 3.40 3.06 9.20
N TRP A 67 4.61 3.46 8.81
CA TRP A 67 5.81 2.62 8.87
C TRP A 67 6.31 2.40 10.30
N GLU A 68 6.24 3.43 11.15
CA GLU A 68 6.57 3.32 12.57
C GLU A 68 5.59 2.40 13.31
N ASP A 69 4.29 2.56 13.09
CA ASP A 69 3.24 1.69 13.65
C ASP A 69 3.39 0.25 13.15
N TRP A 70 3.78 0.06 11.89
CA TRP A 70 4.04 -1.26 11.34
C TRP A 70 5.21 -1.96 12.05
N GLN A 71 6.32 -1.25 12.26
CA GLN A 71 7.47 -1.77 13.01
C GLN A 71 7.15 -2.02 14.49
N ALA A 72 6.31 -1.19 15.10
CA ALA A 72 5.79 -1.43 16.44
C ALA A 72 4.91 -2.70 16.48
N GLY A 73 4.17 -2.95 15.40
CA GLY A 73 3.39 -4.17 15.19
C GLY A 73 4.24 -5.43 15.08
N GLU A 74 5.42 -5.36 14.46
CA GLU A 74 6.37 -6.49 14.45
C GLU A 74 6.84 -6.90 15.84
N LYS A 75 6.92 -5.95 16.78
CA LYS A 75 7.32 -6.22 18.17
C LYS A 75 6.16 -6.67 19.05
N SER A 76 4.96 -6.13 18.81
CA SER A 76 3.77 -6.38 19.64
C SER A 76 2.89 -7.53 19.14
N GLY A 77 3.02 -7.90 17.85
CA GLY A 77 2.14 -8.84 17.16
C GLY A 77 0.81 -8.25 16.72
N THR A 78 0.58 -6.94 16.88
CA THR A 78 -0.64 -6.24 16.45
C THR A 78 -0.28 -5.12 15.47
N TYR A 79 -0.84 -5.15 14.27
CA TYR A 79 -0.52 -4.24 13.19
C TYR A 79 -1.76 -3.43 12.82
N ASP A 80 -1.69 -2.12 12.95
CA ASP A 80 -2.74 -1.24 12.43
C ASP A 80 -2.38 -0.81 11.01
N LEU A 81 -3.23 -1.20 10.06
CA LEU A 81 -3.08 -0.88 8.65
C LEU A 81 -4.10 0.18 8.29
N PHE A 82 -3.63 1.42 8.19
CA PHE A 82 -4.45 2.54 7.76
C PHE A 82 -4.61 2.46 6.24
N ILE A 83 -5.85 2.51 5.74
CA ILE A 83 -6.14 2.56 4.30
C ILE A 83 -6.85 3.89 4.03
N PRO A 84 -6.19 4.83 3.34
CA PRO A 84 -6.84 6.08 2.99
C PRO A 84 -7.95 5.81 1.98
N SER A 85 -9.12 6.35 2.26
CA SER A 85 -10.24 6.39 1.32
C SER A 85 -9.89 7.26 0.12
N LYS A 86 -10.45 6.91 -1.05
CA LYS A 86 -10.20 7.61 -2.30
C LYS A 86 -10.51 9.11 -2.13
N PRO A 87 -9.54 10.02 -2.34
CA PRO A 87 -9.81 11.45 -2.28
C PRO A 87 -10.87 11.82 -3.33
N LYS A 88 -11.77 12.75 -3.00
CA LYS A 88 -12.82 13.21 -3.91
C LYS A 88 -12.28 13.79 -5.24
N SER A 89 -10.98 14.10 -5.29
CA SER A 89 -10.28 14.63 -6.47
C SER A 89 -9.46 13.60 -7.26
N VAL A 90 -9.41 12.32 -6.85
CA VAL A 90 -8.74 11.25 -7.64
C VAL A 90 -9.70 10.75 -8.72
N GLY A 91 -9.97 11.60 -9.69
CA GLY A 91 -10.57 11.23 -10.97
C GLY A 91 -9.48 11.10 -12.02
N GLY A 92 -9.16 9.88 -12.44
CA GLY A 92 -8.49 9.62 -13.72
C GLY A 92 -7.05 10.10 -13.86
N GLY A 93 -6.16 9.71 -12.94
CA GLY A 93 -4.74 9.65 -13.21
C GLY A 93 -4.30 8.20 -13.21
N ALA A 94 -4.53 7.48 -14.32
CA ALA A 94 -3.81 6.25 -14.58
C ALA A 94 -2.32 6.53 -14.38
N ALA A 95 -1.59 5.57 -13.79
CA ALA A 95 -0.16 5.61 -13.61
C ALA A 95 0.51 6.35 -14.78
N GLN A 96 0.97 7.58 -14.51
CA GLN A 96 2.01 8.12 -15.34
C GLN A 96 3.22 7.30 -14.97
N ASP A 97 3.41 6.23 -15.74
CA ASP A 97 4.72 5.81 -16.20
C ASP A 97 5.63 7.04 -16.12
N THR A 98 6.43 7.15 -15.07
CA THR A 98 7.70 7.83 -15.17
C THR A 98 8.60 6.91 -15.98
N ASN A 99 8.19 6.68 -17.22
CA ASN A 99 9.04 6.43 -18.34
C ASN A 99 9.92 7.68 -18.42
N THR A 100 11.01 7.61 -17.66
CA THR A 100 12.20 8.43 -17.86
C THR A 100 12.61 8.21 -19.30
N THR A 101 12.07 9.04 -20.18
CA THR A 101 12.65 9.43 -21.46
C THR A 101 13.18 8.26 -22.29
N CYS A 102 12.34 7.27 -22.60
CA CYS A 102 12.47 6.58 -23.87
C CYS A 102 12.09 7.57 -24.99
N THR A 103 13.03 8.42 -25.39
CA THR A 103 12.94 9.20 -26.62
C THR A 103 12.89 8.21 -27.80
N PRO A 104 11.78 8.09 -28.54
CA PRO A 104 11.74 7.29 -29.75
C PRO A 104 11.90 8.24 -30.93
N CYS A 105 13.13 8.49 -31.37
CA CYS A 105 13.35 8.96 -32.73
C CYS A 105 14.73 8.56 -33.26
N CYS A 106 14.69 7.60 -34.18
CA CYS A 106 15.57 7.46 -35.33
C CYS A 106 16.68 8.51 -35.51
N THR A 107 17.92 8.08 -35.33
CA THR A 107 18.93 8.29 -36.38
C THR A 107 19.62 6.95 -36.64
N CYS A 108 19.17 6.30 -37.70
CA CYS A 108 19.93 5.28 -38.40
C CYS A 108 21.13 5.94 -39.08
N THR A 109 22.33 5.38 -38.86
CA THR A 109 23.42 4.99 -39.80
C THR A 109 24.77 5.18 -39.13
#